data_AF-A0A1C3MXR0-F1
#
_entry.id   AF-A0A1C3MXR0-F1
#
_cell.length_a   1.000
_cell.length_b   1.000
_cell.length_c   1.000
_cell.angle_alpha   90.00
_cell.angle_beta   90.00
_cell.angle_gamma   90.00
#
_symmetry.space_group_name_H-M   'P 1'
#
loop_
_entity.id
_entity.type
_entity.pdbx_description
1 polymer ?
#
loop_
_entity_poly.entity_id
_entity_poly.type
_entity_poly.pdbx_seq_one_letter_code
_entity_poly.pdbx_strand_id
1 'polypeptide(L)'
;MAEDVGEVYVPAQWRDARPGPKHWTAESRSDDPTTRVVYTPTGTGPGEGRSFLFLFGYKTASEQDRSMLAEELAQIDDDVAVLREAGYTVVVDQQATRADLLEAVSGKGSGVEELAPAGFYWSSHGGDDGSLECCDGATVSPADIDPATVSPALRLAVLGACYVGAYAPAWRTALGGHPLVAGWGRPVTLERAVDFLEAGRESDIGLDDLIERWLLTDTPIPPSPALTGLSPAAVAGGRTEGLARRIRSIAARLGAEWTEQDNHYAVSVALPGARTHVVRIFVVDGAEPFTEGVRLCGMEAEVGPTSVLVTPETLLTGLAQPGYGRVALVTGGTGVPQIVTQSFTPLAGASNQQLAAHCHQVALRADALEFAIFGAD
;
A
#
# COMPACT_ATOMS: atom_id res chain seq x y z
N MET A 1 -20.17 18.27 25.80
CA MET A 1 -19.82 16.94 26.33
C MET A 1 -18.95 16.31 25.28
N ALA A 2 -17.68 16.09 25.58
CA ALA A 2 -16.75 15.46 24.65
C ALA A 2 -17.14 13.98 24.53
N GLU A 3 -17.34 13.50 23.30
CA GLU A 3 -17.62 12.10 23.03
C GLU A 3 -16.34 11.28 23.27
N ASP A 4 -16.52 10.25 24.08
CA ASP A 4 -15.53 9.29 24.50
C ASP A 4 -15.09 8.47 23.27
N VAL A 5 -13.84 8.65 22.85
CA VAL A 5 -13.25 7.90 21.74
C VAL A 5 -13.00 6.50 22.26
N GLY A 6 -13.83 5.54 21.80
CA GLY A 6 -13.82 4.16 22.27
C GLY A 6 -12.42 3.57 22.36
N GLU A 7 -12.11 3.04 23.55
CA GLU A 7 -10.85 2.41 23.92
C GLU A 7 -10.47 1.33 22.90
N VAL A 8 -9.28 1.45 22.29
CA VAL A 8 -8.76 0.48 21.32
C VAL A 8 -8.61 -0.87 22.02
N TYR A 9 -9.28 -1.90 21.49
CA TYR A 9 -9.16 -3.26 22.00
C TYR A 9 -7.74 -3.78 21.78
N VAL A 10 -6.96 -3.85 22.86
CA VAL A 10 -5.64 -4.50 22.90
C VAL A 10 -5.78 -5.86 23.60
N PRO A 11 -5.53 -7.00 22.92
CA PRO A 11 -5.60 -8.32 23.54
C PRO A 11 -4.71 -8.42 24.79
N ALA A 12 -5.21 -9.05 25.86
CA ALA A 12 -4.50 -9.12 27.15
C ALA A 12 -3.08 -9.68 27.06
N GLN A 13 -2.84 -10.60 26.11
CA GLN A 13 -1.53 -11.18 25.80
C GLN A 13 -0.48 -10.19 25.27
N TRP A 14 -0.86 -8.96 24.91
CA TRP A 14 0.07 -7.90 24.50
C TRP A 14 0.63 -7.10 25.70
N ARG A 15 -0.08 -7.03 26.84
CA ARG A 15 0.45 -6.35 28.03
C ARG A 15 1.52 -7.17 28.75
N ASP A 16 1.47 -8.50 28.58
CA ASP A 16 2.27 -9.45 29.37
C ASP A 16 3.29 -10.25 28.54
N ALA A 17 3.55 -9.85 27.28
CA ALA A 17 4.55 -10.49 26.45
C ALA A 17 5.96 -10.24 27.00
N ARG A 18 6.58 -11.28 27.59
CA ARG A 18 7.98 -11.23 27.99
C ARG A 18 8.86 -11.44 26.75
N PRO A 19 9.76 -10.50 26.40
CA PRO A 19 10.74 -10.73 25.37
C PRO A 19 11.79 -11.74 25.85
N GLY A 20 12.14 -12.72 25.02
CA GLY A 20 13.34 -13.52 25.21
C GLY A 20 13.54 -14.59 24.14
N PRO A 21 14.79 -15.02 23.85
CA PRO A 21 16.05 -14.30 23.88
C PRO A 21 16.77 -14.30 22.51
N LYS A 22 17.24 -13.15 22.04
CA LYS A 22 18.54 -13.05 21.34
C LYS A 22 19.44 -12.31 22.32
N HIS A 23 20.48 -12.96 22.83
CA HIS A 23 21.23 -12.44 23.98
C HIS A 23 21.87 -11.07 23.68
N TRP A 24 21.38 -10.06 24.40
CA TRP A 24 21.89 -8.70 24.58
C TRP A 24 22.48 -8.59 25.99
N THR A 25 23.52 -7.76 26.18
CA THR A 25 24.06 -7.42 27.51
C THR A 25 23.86 -5.93 27.83
N ALA A 26 23.69 -5.65 29.13
CA ALA A 26 23.16 -4.40 29.67
C ALA A 26 24.02 -3.13 29.55
N GLU A 27 25.20 -3.17 28.91
CA GLU A 27 26.20 -2.09 29.02
C GLU A 27 26.57 -1.37 27.71
N SER A 28 25.96 -1.70 26.57
CA SER A 28 26.34 -1.08 25.29
C SER A 28 25.11 -0.72 24.44
N ARG A 29 25.02 0.56 24.05
CA ARG A 29 24.40 0.93 22.76
C ARG A 29 25.03 0.02 21.69
N SER A 30 24.21 -0.70 20.93
CA SER A 30 24.71 -1.58 19.85
C SER A 30 24.78 -0.87 18.51
N ASP A 31 24.29 0.37 18.43
CA ASP A 31 24.45 1.26 17.31
C ASP A 31 25.81 1.97 17.38
N ASP A 32 26.57 1.94 16.29
CA ASP A 32 27.70 2.82 16.06
C ASP A 32 27.21 4.06 15.30
N PRO A 33 26.95 5.19 15.99
CA PRO A 33 26.43 6.40 15.36
C PRO A 33 27.40 6.99 14.33
N THR A 34 28.66 6.54 14.29
CA THR A 34 29.63 6.96 13.27
C THR A 34 29.41 6.29 11.92
N THR A 35 28.57 5.25 11.84
CA THR A 35 28.18 4.60 10.59
C THR A 35 27.09 5.35 9.83
N ARG A 36 26.45 6.34 10.48
CA ARG A 36 25.46 7.22 9.86
C ARG A 36 26.15 8.18 8.90
N VAL A 37 25.65 8.24 7.67
CA VAL A 37 26.12 9.16 6.64
C VAL A 37 25.03 10.17 6.33
N VAL A 38 25.38 11.45 6.38
CA VAL A 38 24.49 12.55 5.98
C VAL A 38 24.98 13.11 4.65
N TYR A 39 24.15 12.98 3.63
CA TYR A 39 24.41 13.49 2.29
C TYR A 39 23.74 14.84 2.09
N THR A 40 24.54 15.86 1.77
CA THR A 40 23.99 17.18 1.41
C THR A 40 23.34 17.15 0.02
N PRO A 41 22.31 17.99 -0.20
CA PRO A 41 21.72 18.18 -1.52
C PRO A 41 22.77 18.57 -2.56
N THR A 42 22.56 18.15 -3.81
CA THR A 42 23.38 18.53 -4.97
C THR A 42 22.64 19.44 -5.94
N GLY A 43 21.31 19.49 -5.84
CA GLY A 43 20.45 20.37 -6.63
C GLY A 43 19.42 21.11 -5.79
N THR A 44 18.45 21.68 -6.49
CA THR A 44 17.31 22.44 -5.92
C THR A 44 16.02 21.82 -6.43
N GLY A 45 14.97 21.77 -5.61
CA GLY A 45 13.73 21.15 -6.01
C GLY A 45 12.74 20.94 -4.86
N PRO A 46 11.79 20.00 -4.99
CA PRO A 46 10.74 19.77 -3.98
C PRO A 46 11.28 19.34 -2.61
N GLY A 47 12.56 18.96 -2.52
CA GLY A 47 13.26 18.59 -1.29
C GLY A 47 13.91 19.73 -0.51
N GLU A 48 13.88 20.97 -1.01
CA GLU A 48 14.50 22.10 -0.29
C GLU A 48 13.96 22.25 1.14
N GLY A 49 14.87 22.27 2.13
CA GLY A 49 14.54 22.34 3.55
C GLY A 49 13.93 21.05 4.13
N ARG A 50 14.02 19.93 3.40
CA ARG A 50 13.45 18.64 3.80
C ARG A 50 14.49 17.53 3.85
N SER A 51 14.17 16.48 4.59
CA SER A 51 15.00 15.29 4.71
C SER A 51 14.28 14.02 4.24
N PHE A 52 15.07 13.07 3.77
CA PHE A 52 14.65 11.68 3.57
C PHE A 52 15.65 10.74 4.26
N LEU A 53 15.17 9.73 4.98
CA LEU A 53 16.02 8.86 5.79
C LEU A 53 15.92 7.40 5.34
N PHE A 54 17.04 6.78 5.03
CA PHE A 54 17.20 5.33 4.90
C PHE A 54 17.71 4.77 6.22
N LEU A 55 16.88 3.98 6.89
CA LEU A 55 17.10 3.50 8.25
C LEU A 55 17.04 1.97 8.26
N PHE A 56 18.10 1.32 8.76
CA PHE A 56 18.20 -0.13 8.80
C PHE A 56 18.18 -0.65 10.24
N GLY A 57 17.12 -1.38 10.60
CA GLY A 57 16.91 -1.96 11.92
C GLY A 57 17.48 -3.38 12.09
N TYR A 58 18.39 -3.81 11.23
CA TYR A 58 19.01 -5.14 11.27
C TYR A 58 19.99 -5.29 12.44
N LYS A 59 20.05 -6.48 13.07
CA LYS A 59 20.93 -6.72 14.22
C LYS A 59 22.33 -7.07 13.71
N THR A 60 23.24 -6.11 13.73
CA THR A 60 24.60 -6.24 13.16
C THR A 60 25.45 -7.36 13.77
N ALA A 61 25.08 -7.90 14.93
CA ALA A 61 25.71 -9.09 15.51
C ALA A 61 25.42 -10.38 14.72
N SER A 62 24.29 -10.46 14.01
CA SER A 62 23.87 -11.60 13.19
C SER A 62 24.54 -11.57 11.81
N GLU A 63 25.17 -12.67 11.40
CA GLU A 63 25.77 -12.79 10.06
C GLU A 63 24.74 -12.67 8.94
N GLN A 64 23.57 -13.29 9.15
CA GLN A 64 22.46 -13.20 8.21
C GLN A 64 21.96 -11.77 8.04
N ASP A 65 21.79 -11.05 9.15
CA ASP A 65 21.32 -9.66 9.15
C ASP A 65 22.36 -8.73 8.48
N ARG A 66 23.66 -8.97 8.69
CA ARG A 66 24.73 -8.26 7.98
C ARG A 66 24.72 -8.52 6.48
N SER A 67 24.43 -9.75 6.06
CA SER A 67 24.34 -10.10 4.63
C SER A 67 23.15 -9.39 3.97
N MET A 68 21.98 -9.42 4.61
CA MET A 68 20.78 -8.72 4.13
C MET A 68 21.01 -7.21 4.01
N LEU A 69 21.56 -6.59 5.06
CA LEU A 69 21.93 -5.18 5.06
C LEU A 69 22.87 -4.84 3.90
N ALA A 70 23.91 -5.63 3.68
CA ALA A 70 24.90 -5.37 2.63
C ALA A 70 24.29 -5.46 1.22
N GLU A 71 23.36 -6.40 0.99
CA GLU A 71 22.68 -6.53 -0.29
C GLU A 71 21.73 -5.36 -0.57
N GLU A 72 20.97 -4.89 0.42
CA GLU A 72 20.10 -3.72 0.26
C GLU A 72 20.89 -2.42 0.10
N LEU A 73 21.94 -2.21 0.91
CA LEU A 73 22.79 -1.03 0.79
C LEU A 73 23.44 -0.89 -0.60
N ALA A 74 23.69 -2.01 -1.29
CA ALA A 74 24.25 -2.00 -2.63
C ALA A 74 23.27 -1.49 -3.70
N GLN A 75 21.98 -1.33 -3.38
CA GLN A 75 20.93 -0.93 -4.33
C GLN A 75 20.36 0.47 -4.11
N ILE A 76 20.73 1.20 -3.05
CA ILE A 76 20.08 2.49 -2.73
C ILE A 76 20.82 3.73 -3.26
N ASP A 77 22.01 3.56 -3.86
CA ASP A 77 22.87 4.68 -4.24
C ASP A 77 22.23 5.59 -5.30
N ASP A 78 21.45 5.03 -6.23
CA ASP A 78 20.72 5.79 -7.24
C ASP A 78 19.52 6.53 -6.65
N ASP A 79 18.75 5.91 -5.74
CA ASP A 79 17.68 6.60 -4.99
C ASP A 79 18.24 7.79 -4.18
N VAL A 80 19.39 7.57 -3.51
CA VAL A 80 20.12 8.63 -2.79
C VAL A 80 20.52 9.75 -3.76
N ALA A 81 21.04 9.41 -4.94
CA ALA A 81 21.43 10.40 -5.94
C ALA A 81 20.23 11.23 -6.44
N VAL A 82 19.11 10.57 -6.77
CA VAL A 82 17.88 11.21 -7.24
C VAL A 82 17.31 12.16 -6.19
N LEU A 83 17.21 11.73 -4.94
CA LEU A 83 16.73 12.57 -3.84
C LEU A 83 17.64 13.78 -3.61
N ARG A 84 18.96 13.60 -3.66
CA ARG A 84 19.92 14.72 -3.49
C ARG A 84 19.84 15.73 -4.64
N GLU A 85 19.64 15.27 -5.87
CA GLU A 85 19.44 16.13 -7.03
C GLU A 85 18.13 16.94 -6.89
N ALA A 86 17.08 16.32 -6.35
CA ALA A 86 15.81 16.97 -6.06
C ALA A 86 15.81 17.93 -4.85
N GLY A 87 16.97 18.11 -4.20
CA GLY A 87 17.15 19.09 -3.12
C GLY A 87 17.02 18.54 -1.70
N TYR A 88 16.81 17.23 -1.52
CA TYR A 88 16.69 16.63 -0.19
C TYR A 88 18.05 16.45 0.48
N THR A 89 18.10 16.65 1.80
CA THR A 89 19.19 16.10 2.62
C THR A 89 18.87 14.64 2.91
N VAL A 90 19.78 13.73 2.58
CA VAL A 90 19.55 12.28 2.72
C VAL A 90 20.39 11.73 3.85
N VAL A 91 19.77 11.00 4.77
CA VAL A 91 20.47 10.28 5.84
C VAL A 91 20.45 8.80 5.53
N VAL A 92 21.60 8.12 5.62
CA VAL A 92 21.68 6.66 5.57
C VAL A 92 22.24 6.19 6.91
N ASP A 93 21.45 5.41 7.63
CA ASP A 93 21.80 4.85 8.93
C ASP A 93 21.68 3.34 8.93
N GLN A 94 22.82 2.67 9.02
CA GLN A 94 22.94 1.22 8.94
C GLN A 94 22.56 0.49 10.24
N GLN A 95 22.38 1.23 11.34
CA GLN A 95 22.18 0.68 12.69
C GLN A 95 21.07 1.43 13.43
N ALA A 96 19.98 1.72 12.73
CA ALA A 96 18.88 2.50 13.26
C ALA A 96 18.19 1.79 14.45
N THR A 97 18.02 2.55 15.52
CA THR A 97 17.40 2.12 16.78
C THR A 97 15.92 2.47 16.82
N ARG A 98 15.24 2.03 17.90
CA ARG A 98 13.86 2.47 18.16
C ARG A 98 13.76 3.99 18.27
N ALA A 99 14.75 4.65 18.86
CA ALA A 99 14.74 6.11 19.00
C ALA A 99 14.81 6.79 17.63
N ASP A 100 15.66 6.30 16.73
CA ASP A 100 15.83 6.90 15.40
C ASP A 100 14.54 6.84 14.57
N LEU A 101 13.76 5.75 14.66
CA LEU A 101 12.45 5.67 14.00
C LEU A 101 11.46 6.72 14.56
N LEU A 102 11.38 6.86 15.88
CA LEU A 102 10.49 7.83 16.53
C LEU A 102 10.92 9.29 16.25
N GLU A 103 12.22 9.53 16.15
CA GLU A 103 12.78 10.83 15.77
C GLU A 103 12.54 11.14 14.29
N ALA A 104 12.64 10.14 13.41
CA ALA A 104 12.35 10.30 11.98
C ALA A 104 10.90 10.73 11.73
N VAL A 105 9.92 10.12 12.41
CA VAL A 105 8.50 10.49 12.24
C VAL A 105 8.17 11.87 12.80
N SER A 106 8.87 12.31 13.84
CA SER A 106 8.63 13.59 14.53
C SER A 106 9.46 14.76 13.99
N GLY A 107 10.34 14.52 13.01
CA GLY A 107 11.21 15.54 12.43
C GLY A 107 12.35 15.97 13.33
N LYS A 108 12.83 15.04 14.16
CA LYS A 108 14.00 15.21 15.05
C LYS A 108 15.12 14.25 14.71
N GLY A 109 15.08 13.66 13.51
CA GLY A 109 16.05 12.68 13.06
C GLY A 109 17.47 13.23 13.15
N SER A 110 18.36 12.43 13.74
CA SER A 110 19.72 12.88 13.98
C SER A 110 20.48 13.18 12.68
N GLY A 111 21.16 14.33 12.64
CA GLY A 111 21.83 14.87 11.46
C GLY A 111 20.94 15.75 10.57
N VAL A 112 19.63 15.82 10.86
CA VAL A 112 18.63 16.61 10.12
C VAL A 112 17.60 17.25 11.06
N GLU A 113 18.01 17.60 12.29
CA GLU A 113 17.13 18.03 13.40
C GLU A 113 16.33 19.30 13.09
N GLU A 114 16.82 20.13 12.16
CA GLU A 114 16.19 21.40 11.76
C GLU A 114 15.42 21.28 10.42
N LEU A 115 15.33 20.07 9.84
CA LEU A 115 14.68 19.82 8.55
C LEU A 115 13.34 19.11 8.73
N ALA A 116 12.38 19.44 7.86
CA ALA A 116 11.10 18.75 7.85
C ALA A 116 11.24 17.36 7.19
N PRO A 117 10.87 16.25 7.85
CA PRO A 117 10.97 14.92 7.26
C PRO A 117 9.91 14.77 6.18
N ALA A 118 10.33 14.50 4.95
CA ALA A 118 9.41 14.24 3.84
C ALA A 118 9.06 12.76 3.71
N GLY A 119 9.98 11.88 4.10
CA GLY A 119 9.75 10.45 4.10
C GLY A 119 10.91 9.67 4.70
N PHE A 120 10.70 8.38 4.86
CA PHE A 120 11.76 7.45 5.24
C PHE A 120 11.53 6.06 4.62
N TYR A 121 12.64 5.36 4.41
CA TYR A 121 12.70 3.93 4.14
C TYR A 121 13.23 3.25 5.40
N TRP A 122 12.46 2.33 5.97
CA TRP A 122 12.87 1.49 7.09
C TRP A 122 12.95 0.04 6.65
N SER A 123 14.11 -0.58 6.78
CA SER A 123 14.29 -2.01 6.49
C SER A 123 14.72 -2.79 7.72
N SER A 124 14.00 -3.85 8.04
CA SER A 124 14.31 -4.78 9.12
C SER A 124 13.48 -6.06 9.05
N HIS A 125 13.61 -6.94 10.03
CA HIS A 125 12.66 -8.02 10.25
C HIS A 125 11.32 -7.46 10.75
N GLY A 126 10.23 -8.12 10.37
CA GLY A 126 8.88 -7.75 10.81
C GLY A 126 8.21 -8.86 11.64
N GLY A 127 7.45 -8.45 12.64
CA GLY A 127 6.57 -9.33 13.42
C GLY A 127 5.29 -9.69 12.66
N ASP A 128 4.68 -10.82 13.00
CA ASP A 128 3.37 -11.23 12.44
C ASP A 128 2.23 -10.28 12.83
N ASP A 129 2.45 -9.46 13.85
CA ASP A 129 1.60 -8.37 14.32
C ASP A 129 1.85 -7.02 13.59
N GLY A 130 2.74 -7.00 12.60
CA GLY A 130 3.12 -5.79 11.86
C GLY A 130 4.09 -4.87 12.59
N SER A 131 4.72 -5.33 13.67
CA SER A 131 5.82 -4.62 14.34
C SER A 131 7.13 -4.69 13.55
N LEU A 132 8.01 -3.72 13.80
CA LEU A 132 9.33 -3.58 13.19
C LEU A 132 10.41 -3.93 14.22
N GLU A 133 11.35 -4.81 13.89
CA GLU A 133 12.54 -4.99 14.69
C GLU A 133 13.53 -3.83 14.49
N CYS A 134 14.26 -3.47 15.55
CA CYS A 134 15.28 -2.43 15.56
C CYS A 134 16.68 -3.00 15.83
N CYS A 135 17.73 -2.26 15.45
CA CYS A 135 19.12 -2.71 15.60
C CYS A 135 19.52 -2.90 17.07
N ASP A 136 18.89 -2.16 17.99
CA ASP A 136 19.06 -2.27 19.45
C ASP A 136 18.30 -3.47 20.06
N GLY A 137 17.63 -4.27 19.23
CA GLY A 137 16.83 -5.42 19.65
C GLY A 137 15.44 -5.07 20.16
N ALA A 138 15.07 -3.79 20.19
CA ALA A 138 13.71 -3.36 20.47
C ALA A 138 12.77 -3.62 19.29
N THR A 139 11.47 -3.41 19.52
CA THR A 139 10.44 -3.44 18.49
C THR A 139 9.64 -2.14 18.51
N VAL A 140 9.12 -1.75 17.36
CA VAL A 140 8.17 -0.63 17.23
C VAL A 140 6.92 -1.09 16.51
N SER A 141 5.77 -0.81 17.11
CA SER A 141 4.45 -1.08 16.57
C SER A 141 3.70 0.24 16.30
N PRO A 142 2.57 0.22 15.59
CA PRO A 142 1.74 1.41 15.44
C PRO A 142 1.34 2.05 16.79
N ALA A 143 1.17 1.26 17.85
CA ALA A 143 0.77 1.76 19.17
C ALA A 143 1.89 2.53 19.89
N ASP A 144 3.13 2.43 19.43
CA ASP A 144 4.27 3.17 19.99
C ASP A 144 4.39 4.60 19.45
N ILE A 145 3.66 4.93 18.37
CA ILE A 145 3.68 6.25 17.76
C ILE A 145 2.60 7.12 18.40
N ASP A 146 2.98 8.30 18.89
CA ASP A 146 2.03 9.35 19.24
C ASP A 146 1.69 10.16 17.98
N PRO A 147 0.46 10.06 17.44
CA PRO A 147 0.08 10.76 16.22
C PRO A 147 0.21 12.28 16.34
N ALA A 148 0.13 12.84 17.55
CA ALA A 148 0.28 14.27 17.78
C ALA A 148 1.72 14.78 17.60
N THR A 149 2.71 13.87 17.60
CA THR A 149 4.12 14.19 17.43
C THR A 149 4.60 14.03 16.00
N VAL A 150 3.79 13.42 15.13
CA VAL A 150 4.16 13.13 13.75
C VAL A 150 4.21 14.44 12.95
N SER A 151 5.28 14.62 12.19
CA SER A 151 5.47 15.83 11.39
C SER A 151 4.43 15.87 10.25
N PRO A 152 3.70 16.99 10.07
CA PRO A 152 2.75 17.14 8.97
C PRO A 152 3.42 17.17 7.59
N ALA A 153 4.75 17.32 7.53
CA ALA A 153 5.52 17.26 6.30
C ALA A 153 5.79 15.83 5.80
N LEU A 154 5.59 14.82 6.66
CA LEU A 154 5.83 13.42 6.31
C LEU A 154 4.79 12.96 5.29
N ARG A 155 5.27 12.59 4.10
CA ARG A 155 4.45 12.16 2.96
C ARG A 155 4.55 10.67 2.66
N LEU A 156 5.71 10.06 2.92
CA LEU A 156 5.98 8.66 2.54
C LEU A 156 6.68 7.90 3.67
N ALA A 157 6.12 6.79 4.10
CA ALA A 157 6.74 5.83 5.02
C ALA A 157 6.83 4.47 4.32
N VAL A 158 8.02 4.08 3.89
CA VAL A 158 8.28 2.76 3.29
C VAL A 158 8.84 1.86 4.38
N LEU A 159 8.07 0.86 4.77
CA LEU A 159 8.38 -0.10 5.82
C LEU A 159 8.67 -1.45 5.18
N GLY A 160 9.93 -1.63 4.77
CA GLY A 160 10.48 -2.83 4.12
C GLY A 160 10.62 -4.04 5.05
N ALA A 161 9.62 -4.31 5.89
CA ALA A 161 9.61 -5.45 6.81
C ALA A 161 8.39 -6.34 6.56
N CYS A 162 8.52 -7.63 6.91
CA CYS A 162 7.48 -8.62 6.71
C CYS A 162 6.19 -8.25 7.45
N TYR A 163 5.04 -8.61 6.88
CA TYR A 163 3.68 -8.38 7.41
C TYR A 163 3.23 -6.93 7.60
N VAL A 164 4.11 -5.94 7.62
CA VAL A 164 3.75 -4.52 7.80
C VAL A 164 2.70 -4.04 6.82
N GLY A 165 2.77 -4.47 5.56
CA GLY A 165 1.80 -4.10 4.53
C GLY A 165 0.37 -4.58 4.85
N ALA A 166 0.19 -5.62 5.67
CA ALA A 166 -1.12 -6.07 6.16
C ALA A 166 -1.70 -5.13 7.23
N TYR A 167 -0.82 -4.41 7.92
CA TYR A 167 -1.10 -3.46 8.99
C TYR A 167 -0.92 -1.99 8.54
N ALA A 168 -0.79 -1.74 7.24
CA ALA A 168 -0.64 -0.39 6.69
C ALA A 168 -1.72 0.61 7.17
N PRO A 169 -3.02 0.23 7.31
CA PRO A 169 -4.03 1.14 7.88
C PRO A 169 -3.76 1.54 9.34
N ALA A 170 -3.24 0.61 10.15
CA ALA A 170 -2.89 0.88 11.54
C ALA A 170 -1.66 1.81 11.61
N TRP A 171 -0.61 1.51 10.84
CA TRP A 171 0.56 2.37 10.70
C TRP A 171 0.19 3.77 10.20
N ARG A 172 -0.67 3.85 9.19
CA ARG A 172 -1.12 5.12 8.64
C ARG A 172 -1.90 5.94 9.65
N THR A 173 -2.79 5.31 10.41
CA THR A 173 -3.53 5.97 11.50
C THR A 173 -2.56 6.49 12.58
N ALA A 174 -1.61 5.66 12.99
CA ALA A 174 -0.59 6.00 13.97
C ALA A 174 0.31 7.16 13.49
N LEU A 175 0.58 7.23 12.18
CA LEU A 175 1.30 8.31 11.52
C LEU A 175 0.41 9.52 11.18
N GLY A 176 -0.69 9.73 11.89
CA GLY A 176 -1.56 10.91 11.71
C GLY A 176 -2.45 10.88 10.47
N GLY A 177 -2.53 9.76 9.75
CA GLY A 177 -3.42 9.54 8.60
C GLY A 177 -2.95 10.15 7.28
N HIS A 178 -1.90 10.98 7.31
CA HIS A 178 -1.45 11.76 6.16
C HIS A 178 -0.40 11.10 5.27
N PRO A 179 0.61 10.34 5.75
CA PRO A 179 1.59 9.76 4.84
C PRO A 179 1.02 8.52 4.15
N LEU A 180 1.53 8.25 2.95
CA LEU A 180 1.39 6.95 2.31
C LEU A 180 2.25 5.93 3.07
N VAL A 181 1.69 4.77 3.38
CA VAL A 181 2.43 3.67 4.03
C VAL A 181 2.61 2.52 3.04
N ALA A 182 3.84 2.21 2.66
CA ALA A 182 4.16 1.06 1.83
C ALA A 182 4.87 -0.01 2.67
N GLY A 183 4.62 -1.29 2.41
CA GLY A 183 5.31 -2.38 3.09
C GLY A 183 4.88 -3.76 2.63
N TRP A 184 5.60 -4.79 3.05
CA TRP A 184 5.29 -6.18 2.69
C TRP A 184 4.18 -6.70 3.57
N GLY A 185 3.04 -7.10 3.02
CA GLY A 185 2.00 -7.67 3.89
C GLY A 185 2.16 -9.17 4.18
N ARG A 186 3.16 -9.81 3.61
CA ARG A 186 3.52 -11.22 3.87
C ARG A 186 5.04 -11.35 3.92
N PRO A 187 5.59 -12.49 4.39
CA PRO A 187 7.01 -12.75 4.28
C PRO A 187 7.46 -12.69 2.82
N VAL A 188 8.59 -12.04 2.60
CA VAL A 188 9.23 -11.93 1.28
C VAL A 188 10.64 -12.51 1.36
N THR A 189 11.16 -12.96 0.22
CA THR A 189 12.56 -13.37 0.10
C THR A 189 13.47 -12.14 0.01
N LEU A 190 14.75 -12.31 0.35
CA LEU A 190 15.76 -11.26 0.18
C LEU A 190 15.85 -10.79 -1.28
N GLU A 191 15.83 -11.73 -2.23
CA GLU A 191 15.77 -11.44 -3.68
C GLU A 191 14.62 -10.48 -4.01
N ARG A 192 13.45 -10.66 -3.40
CA ARG A 192 12.31 -9.78 -3.64
C ARG A 192 12.47 -8.39 -3.02
N ALA A 193 13.11 -8.30 -1.86
CA ALA A 193 13.42 -7.02 -1.23
C ALA A 193 14.44 -6.24 -2.06
N VAL A 194 15.49 -6.92 -2.56
CA VAL A 194 16.49 -6.36 -3.47
C VAL A 194 15.85 -5.93 -4.80
N ASP A 195 14.98 -6.76 -5.38
CA ASP A 195 14.24 -6.43 -6.61
C ASP A 195 13.39 -5.16 -6.50
N PHE A 196 12.96 -4.79 -5.30
CA PHE A 196 12.17 -3.58 -5.04
C PHE A 196 13.04 -2.32 -4.97
N LEU A 197 14.32 -2.47 -4.62
CA LEU A 197 15.30 -1.39 -4.60
C LEU A 197 16.00 -1.23 -5.96
N GLU A 198 15.99 -2.27 -6.80
CA GLU A 198 16.66 -2.25 -8.12
C GLU A 198 15.94 -1.32 -9.11
N ALA A 199 16.61 -0.28 -9.56
CA ALA A 199 16.10 0.72 -10.49
C ALA A 199 15.59 0.15 -11.83
N GLY A 200 14.47 0.68 -12.32
CA GLY A 200 14.07 0.53 -13.73
C GLY A 200 13.62 -0.87 -14.16
N ARG A 201 13.27 -1.77 -13.22
CA ARG A 201 12.64 -3.05 -13.55
C ARG A 201 11.20 -2.85 -14.04
N GLU A 202 10.96 -3.18 -15.31
CA GLU A 202 9.65 -3.00 -15.97
C GLU A 202 8.46 -3.77 -15.36
N SER A 203 8.69 -4.74 -14.47
CA SER A 203 7.67 -5.73 -14.10
C SER A 203 6.90 -5.47 -12.80
N ASP A 204 7.39 -4.63 -11.89
CA ASP A 204 6.75 -4.35 -10.59
C ASP A 204 7.06 -2.93 -10.10
N ILE A 205 6.26 -2.42 -9.15
CA ILE A 205 6.49 -1.10 -8.54
C ILE A 205 7.64 -1.18 -7.55
N GLY A 206 8.69 -0.39 -7.81
CA GLY A 206 9.90 -0.27 -6.98
C GLY A 206 9.86 0.92 -6.01
N LEU A 207 10.94 1.11 -5.27
CA LEU A 207 11.15 2.28 -4.41
C LEU A 207 11.26 3.57 -5.25
N ASP A 208 11.92 3.50 -6.39
CA ASP A 208 12.06 4.57 -7.38
C ASP A 208 10.70 5.13 -7.84
N ASP A 209 9.76 4.26 -8.17
CA ASP A 209 8.38 4.62 -8.54
C ASP A 209 7.67 5.37 -7.40
N LEU A 210 7.88 4.95 -6.15
CA LEU A 210 7.27 5.60 -4.99
C LEU A 210 7.89 6.97 -4.71
N ILE A 211 9.22 7.09 -4.82
CA ILE A 211 9.95 8.35 -4.67
C ILE A 211 9.53 9.33 -5.76
N GLU A 212 9.61 8.92 -7.03
CA GLU A 212 9.23 9.75 -8.17
C GLU A 212 7.81 10.28 -8.00
N ARG A 213 6.88 9.38 -7.68
CA ARG A 213 5.47 9.74 -7.61
C ARG A 213 5.12 10.58 -6.39
N TRP A 214 5.59 10.23 -5.21
CA TRP A 214 5.08 10.79 -3.95
C TRP A 214 5.98 11.83 -3.31
N LEU A 215 7.25 11.92 -3.73
CA LEU A 215 8.19 12.91 -3.21
C LEU A 215 8.58 13.93 -4.28
N LEU A 216 8.87 13.49 -5.51
CA LEU A 216 9.35 14.39 -6.56
C LEU A 216 8.23 15.19 -7.25
N THR A 217 6.96 14.90 -6.94
CA THR A 217 5.81 15.63 -7.47
C THR A 217 4.85 16.10 -6.38
N ASP A 218 3.96 17.03 -6.73
CA ASP A 218 2.87 17.51 -5.89
C ASP A 218 1.64 16.58 -5.92
N THR A 219 1.80 15.31 -6.29
CA THR A 219 0.69 14.36 -6.33
C THR A 219 0.01 14.26 -4.95
N PRO A 220 -1.31 14.53 -4.85
CA PRO A 220 -2.04 14.44 -3.58
C PRO A 220 -2.02 13.01 -3.04
N ILE A 221 -1.68 12.84 -1.76
CA ILE A 221 -1.73 11.52 -1.12
C ILE A 221 -3.19 11.05 -1.10
N PRO A 222 -3.49 9.81 -1.55
CA PRO A 222 -4.86 9.29 -1.56
C PRO A 222 -5.42 9.32 -0.15
N PRO A 223 -6.70 9.66 0.08
CA PRO A 223 -7.27 9.65 1.42
C PRO A 223 -7.21 8.24 2.02
N SER A 224 -7.08 8.17 3.36
CA SER A 224 -7.21 6.88 4.06
C SER A 224 -8.57 6.27 3.73
N PRO A 225 -8.67 4.95 3.51
CA PRO A 225 -9.97 4.29 3.31
C PRO A 225 -10.91 4.62 4.48
N ALA A 226 -12.16 5.00 4.18
CA ALA A 226 -13.13 5.32 5.22
C ALA A 226 -13.44 4.07 6.06
N LEU A 227 -13.26 4.17 7.39
CA LEU A 227 -13.59 3.10 8.34
C LEU A 227 -15.09 3.05 8.70
N THR A 228 -15.89 4.02 8.26
CA THR A 228 -17.33 4.11 8.54
C THR A 228 -18.13 4.43 7.29
N GLY A 229 -19.25 3.71 7.11
CA GLY A 229 -20.13 3.82 5.94
C GLY A 229 -19.80 2.85 4.81
N LEU A 230 -20.68 2.76 3.81
CA LEU A 230 -20.38 2.02 2.59
C LEU A 230 -19.35 2.79 1.77
N SER A 231 -18.32 2.10 1.29
CA SER A 231 -17.37 2.68 0.34
C SER A 231 -18.11 3.16 -0.92
N PRO A 232 -17.68 4.26 -1.57
CA PRO A 232 -18.20 4.59 -2.89
C PRO A 232 -17.89 3.44 -3.87
N ALA A 233 -18.66 3.35 -4.96
CA ALA A 233 -18.32 2.45 -6.05
C ALA A 233 -16.88 2.75 -6.52
N ALA A 234 -16.05 1.72 -6.70
CA ALA A 234 -14.63 1.93 -6.97
C ALA A 234 -14.41 2.68 -8.30
N VAL A 235 -15.35 2.49 -9.25
CA VAL A 235 -15.39 3.24 -10.50
C VAL A 235 -15.51 4.76 -10.29
N ALA A 236 -16.15 5.22 -9.21
CA ALA A 236 -16.37 6.65 -8.95
C ALA A 236 -15.06 7.43 -8.76
N GLY A 237 -14.03 6.79 -8.18
CA GLY A 237 -12.67 7.32 -8.06
C GLY A 237 -11.73 6.90 -9.20
N GLY A 238 -12.25 6.22 -10.23
CA GLY A 238 -11.47 5.71 -11.34
C GLY A 238 -10.94 6.79 -12.28
N ARG A 239 -9.91 6.43 -13.06
CA ARG A 239 -9.39 7.21 -14.19
C ARG A 239 -9.10 6.31 -15.39
N THR A 240 -9.05 6.90 -16.59
CA THR A 240 -8.81 6.17 -17.86
C THR A 240 -7.34 6.18 -18.30
N GLU A 241 -6.49 6.96 -17.63
CA GLU A 241 -5.08 7.12 -17.99
C GLU A 241 -4.34 5.78 -17.99
N GLY A 242 -3.59 5.49 -19.05
CA GLY A 242 -2.87 4.22 -19.23
C GLY A 242 -3.71 3.05 -19.76
N LEU A 243 -5.04 3.19 -19.88
CA LEU A 243 -5.92 2.11 -20.35
C LEU A 243 -6.30 2.19 -21.82
N ALA A 244 -6.29 3.37 -22.45
CA ALA A 244 -6.81 3.56 -23.82
C ALA A 244 -6.27 2.55 -24.86
N ARG A 245 -4.97 2.25 -24.83
CA ARG A 245 -4.35 1.25 -25.73
C ARG A 245 -4.69 -0.19 -25.31
N ARG A 246 -4.80 -0.44 -24.01
CA ARG A 246 -5.08 -1.77 -23.44
C ARG A 246 -6.52 -2.19 -23.69
N ILE A 247 -7.49 -1.28 -23.57
CA ILE A 247 -8.92 -1.58 -23.75
C ILE A 247 -9.22 -2.15 -25.13
N ARG A 248 -8.61 -1.61 -26.19
CA ARG A 248 -8.78 -2.16 -27.54
C ARG A 248 -8.36 -3.64 -27.61
N SER A 249 -7.23 -3.99 -26.98
CA SER A 249 -6.76 -5.37 -26.95
C SER A 249 -7.61 -6.27 -26.05
N ILE A 250 -8.09 -5.75 -24.91
CA ILE A 250 -8.95 -6.49 -23.98
C ILE A 250 -10.28 -6.81 -24.66
N ALA A 251 -10.94 -5.80 -25.23
CA ALA A 251 -12.21 -5.95 -25.91
C ALA A 251 -12.11 -6.90 -27.12
N ALA A 252 -11.05 -6.78 -27.92
CA ALA A 252 -10.82 -7.68 -29.05
C ALA A 252 -10.66 -9.16 -28.61
N ARG A 253 -9.97 -9.42 -27.49
CA ARG A 253 -9.80 -10.78 -26.93
C ARG A 253 -11.11 -11.36 -26.41
N LEU A 254 -12.00 -10.49 -25.92
CA LEU A 254 -13.32 -10.88 -25.42
C LEU A 254 -14.38 -10.94 -26.53
N GLY A 255 -14.09 -10.43 -27.73
CA GLY A 255 -15.11 -10.20 -28.76
C GLY A 255 -16.18 -9.20 -28.30
N ALA A 256 -15.80 -8.26 -27.43
CA ALA A 256 -16.69 -7.34 -26.74
C ALA A 256 -16.73 -5.96 -27.41
N GLU A 257 -17.88 -5.31 -27.32
CA GLU A 257 -18.01 -3.87 -27.59
C GLU A 257 -17.60 -3.07 -26.35
N TRP A 258 -17.12 -1.83 -26.55
CA TRP A 258 -16.77 -0.95 -25.45
C TRP A 258 -17.04 0.51 -25.76
N THR A 259 -17.31 1.29 -24.71
CA THR A 259 -17.46 2.74 -24.77
C THR A 259 -16.59 3.41 -23.72
N GLU A 260 -16.10 4.61 -24.05
CA GLU A 260 -15.35 5.45 -23.12
C GLU A 260 -16.31 6.34 -22.32
N GLN A 261 -16.04 6.46 -21.03
CA GLN A 261 -16.70 7.37 -20.09
C GLN A 261 -15.62 8.21 -19.39
N ASP A 262 -16.01 9.26 -18.69
CA ASP A 262 -15.08 10.22 -18.09
C ASP A 262 -14.04 9.57 -17.15
N ASN A 263 -14.45 8.55 -16.38
CA ASN A 263 -13.64 7.89 -15.36
C ASN A 263 -13.37 6.40 -15.61
N HIS A 264 -13.94 5.82 -16.67
CA HIS A 264 -13.80 4.38 -16.96
C HIS A 264 -14.13 4.03 -18.41
N TYR A 265 -13.84 2.80 -18.80
CA TYR A 265 -14.35 2.18 -20.02
C TYR A 265 -15.43 1.15 -19.67
N ALA A 266 -16.59 1.22 -20.32
CA ALA A 266 -17.64 0.22 -20.17
C ALA A 266 -17.47 -0.84 -21.26
N VAL A 267 -17.25 -2.10 -20.88
CA VAL A 267 -17.05 -3.23 -21.79
C VAL A 267 -18.22 -4.20 -21.67
N SER A 268 -18.86 -4.50 -22.80
CA SER A 268 -20.01 -5.40 -22.89
C SER A 268 -19.54 -6.83 -23.11
N VAL A 269 -19.51 -7.63 -22.04
CA VAL A 269 -18.95 -8.99 -22.04
C VAL A 269 -20.07 -9.99 -22.30
N ALA A 270 -19.94 -10.75 -23.39
CA ALA A 270 -20.83 -11.87 -23.68
C ALA A 270 -20.56 -13.06 -22.74
N LEU A 271 -21.62 -13.66 -22.21
CA LEU A 271 -21.60 -14.78 -21.27
C LEU A 271 -22.40 -15.98 -21.83
N PRO A 272 -22.24 -17.18 -21.23
CA PRO A 272 -23.04 -18.34 -21.62
C PRO A 272 -24.55 -18.08 -21.55
N GLY A 273 -25.29 -18.66 -22.50
CA GLY A 273 -26.75 -18.49 -22.60
C GLY A 273 -27.19 -17.23 -23.33
N ALA A 274 -26.33 -16.62 -24.15
CA ALA A 274 -26.59 -15.36 -24.87
C ALA A 274 -26.88 -14.16 -23.94
N ARG A 275 -26.44 -14.27 -22.69
CA ARG A 275 -26.49 -13.18 -21.71
C ARG A 275 -25.28 -12.29 -21.89
N THR A 276 -25.41 -11.05 -21.40
CA THR A 276 -24.37 -10.04 -21.53
C THR A 276 -24.29 -9.25 -20.25
N HIS A 277 -23.08 -8.93 -19.82
CA HIS A 277 -22.84 -8.12 -18.64
C HIS A 277 -21.91 -6.95 -18.95
N VAL A 278 -22.21 -5.77 -18.42
CA VAL A 278 -21.32 -4.61 -18.54
C VAL A 278 -20.29 -4.65 -17.41
N VAL A 279 -19.00 -4.55 -17.77
CA VAL A 279 -17.89 -4.40 -16.84
C VAL A 279 -17.27 -3.02 -17.03
N ARG A 280 -17.17 -2.26 -15.95
CA ARG A 280 -16.53 -0.95 -15.89
C ARG A 280 -15.05 -1.16 -15.57
N ILE A 281 -14.15 -0.79 -16.48
CA ILE A 281 -12.70 -0.92 -16.33
C ILE A 281 -12.08 0.46 -16.13
N PHE A 282 -11.30 0.62 -15.07
CA PHE A 282 -10.72 1.89 -14.66
C PHE A 282 -9.38 1.69 -13.97
N VAL A 283 -8.62 2.77 -13.76
CA VAL A 283 -7.42 2.78 -12.93
C VAL A 283 -7.73 3.44 -11.61
N VAL A 284 -7.28 2.85 -10.51
CA VAL A 284 -7.25 3.46 -9.18
C VAL A 284 -5.87 3.29 -8.57
N ASP A 285 -5.57 4.11 -7.57
CA ASP A 285 -4.43 3.85 -6.70
C ASP A 285 -4.87 2.91 -5.58
N GLY A 286 -4.09 1.86 -5.36
CA GLY A 286 -4.28 0.98 -4.22
C GLY A 286 -4.12 1.81 -2.94
N ALA A 287 -5.14 1.69 -2.09
CA ALA A 287 -5.17 2.26 -0.75
C ALA A 287 -5.44 1.17 0.29
N GLU A 288 -5.54 -0.08 -0.15
CA GLU A 288 -5.72 -1.24 0.71
C GLU A 288 -4.35 -1.82 1.10
N PRO A 289 -4.29 -2.52 2.25
CA PRO A 289 -3.14 -3.33 2.64
C PRO A 289 -2.54 -4.08 1.43
N PHE A 290 -1.23 -4.26 1.39
CA PHE A 290 -0.49 -4.95 0.32
C PHE A 290 -0.44 -4.26 -1.06
N THR A 291 -1.27 -3.24 -1.31
CA THR A 291 -1.35 -2.57 -2.63
C THR A 291 -1.22 -1.05 -2.55
N GLU A 292 -0.94 -0.51 -1.35
CA GLU A 292 -0.86 0.92 -1.13
C GLU A 292 0.16 1.59 -2.06
N GLY A 293 -0.26 2.64 -2.77
CA GLY A 293 0.58 3.37 -3.74
C GLY A 293 0.65 2.75 -5.15
N VAL A 294 0.21 1.50 -5.32
CA VAL A 294 0.26 0.78 -6.59
C VAL A 294 -0.85 1.22 -7.53
N ARG A 295 -0.54 1.46 -8.82
CA ARG A 295 -1.59 1.64 -9.84
C ARG A 295 -2.26 0.29 -10.13
N LEU A 296 -3.54 0.20 -9.82
CA LEU A 296 -4.37 -0.98 -10.04
C LEU A 296 -5.30 -0.77 -11.22
N CYS A 297 -5.41 -1.77 -12.09
CA CYS A 297 -6.52 -1.93 -13.01
C CYS A 297 -7.71 -2.50 -12.22
N GLY A 298 -8.70 -1.64 -11.96
CA GLY A 298 -9.97 -2.00 -11.34
C GLY A 298 -11.00 -2.42 -12.40
N MET A 299 -11.77 -3.44 -12.07
CA MET A 299 -12.89 -3.94 -12.88
C MET A 299 -14.09 -4.10 -11.97
N GLU A 300 -15.22 -3.51 -12.34
CA GLU A 300 -16.43 -3.51 -11.54
C GLU A 300 -17.66 -3.84 -12.39
N ALA A 301 -18.50 -4.75 -11.90
CA ALA A 301 -19.76 -5.12 -12.54
C ALA A 301 -20.88 -5.13 -11.51
N GLU A 302 -21.98 -4.46 -11.81
CA GLU A 302 -23.18 -4.41 -10.98
C GLU A 302 -23.97 -5.72 -11.06
N VAL A 303 -24.37 -6.32 -9.95
CA VAL A 303 -25.06 -7.63 -9.89
C VAL A 303 -26.52 -7.57 -10.39
N GLY A 304 -26.93 -6.46 -11.02
CA GLY A 304 -28.26 -6.23 -11.55
C GLY A 304 -29.00 -5.07 -10.85
N PRO A 305 -29.93 -4.40 -11.55
CA PRO A 305 -30.59 -3.17 -11.07
C PRO A 305 -31.52 -3.40 -9.87
N THR A 306 -31.99 -4.63 -9.66
CA THR A 306 -32.86 -5.04 -8.55
C THR A 306 -32.09 -5.48 -7.30
N SER A 307 -30.76 -5.56 -7.37
CA SER A 307 -29.85 -5.92 -6.26
C SER A 307 -30.07 -5.07 -5.00
N VAL A 308 -30.53 -3.83 -5.18
CA VAL A 308 -30.87 -2.88 -4.12
C VAL A 308 -32.05 -3.31 -3.23
N LEU A 309 -32.85 -4.28 -3.68
CA LEU A 309 -34.06 -4.75 -2.98
C LEU A 309 -33.79 -5.95 -2.06
N VAL A 310 -32.55 -6.44 -1.99
CA VAL A 310 -32.18 -7.67 -1.27
C VAL A 310 -31.29 -7.35 -0.07
N THR A 311 -31.54 -8.02 1.07
CA THR A 311 -30.79 -7.78 2.30
C THR A 311 -29.37 -8.38 2.22
N PRO A 312 -28.32 -7.63 2.63
CA PRO A 312 -26.91 -8.08 2.58
C PRO A 312 -26.65 -9.49 3.13
N GLU A 313 -27.38 -9.88 4.16
CA GLU A 313 -27.25 -11.17 4.84
C GLU A 313 -27.68 -12.36 3.96
N THR A 314 -28.69 -12.16 3.11
CA THR A 314 -29.19 -13.15 2.14
C THR A 314 -28.20 -13.33 0.97
N LEU A 315 -27.32 -12.36 0.76
CA LEU A 315 -26.43 -12.27 -0.40
C LEU A 315 -25.05 -12.87 -0.13
N LEU A 316 -24.57 -12.74 1.11
CA LEU A 316 -23.26 -13.22 1.52
C LEU A 316 -23.28 -14.69 2.00
N THR A 317 -24.47 -15.29 2.09
CA THR A 317 -24.65 -16.69 2.49
C THR A 317 -24.25 -17.64 1.35
N GLY A 318 -23.11 -18.31 1.50
CA GLY A 318 -22.66 -19.38 0.58
C GLY A 318 -21.77 -18.95 -0.59
N LEU A 319 -21.51 -17.64 -0.76
CA LEU A 319 -20.84 -17.07 -1.95
C LEU A 319 -19.44 -16.49 -1.67
N ALA A 320 -18.97 -16.59 -0.42
CA ALA A 320 -17.61 -16.30 0.02
C ALA A 320 -16.59 -17.37 -0.44
N GLN A 321 -16.72 -17.87 -1.67
CA GLN A 321 -15.67 -18.69 -2.27
C GLN A 321 -14.50 -17.80 -2.73
N PRO A 322 -13.24 -18.21 -2.46
CA PRO A 322 -12.06 -17.55 -2.98
C PRO A 322 -12.11 -17.49 -4.51
N GLY A 323 -11.96 -16.30 -5.07
CA GLY A 323 -11.87 -16.07 -6.52
C GLY A 323 -11.24 -14.71 -6.79
N TYR A 324 -10.84 -14.45 -8.04
CA TYR A 324 -10.12 -13.22 -8.42
C TYR A 324 -10.93 -11.92 -8.28
N GLY A 325 -12.22 -12.01 -7.97
CA GLY A 325 -13.06 -10.85 -7.67
C GLY A 325 -13.78 -11.00 -6.34
N ARG A 326 -13.99 -9.89 -5.64
CA ARG A 326 -14.78 -9.80 -4.40
C ARG A 326 -16.21 -9.34 -4.69
N VAL A 327 -17.12 -9.66 -3.78
CA VAL A 327 -18.46 -9.04 -3.73
C VAL A 327 -18.39 -7.90 -2.72
N ALA A 328 -18.86 -6.72 -3.10
CA ALA A 328 -18.86 -5.54 -2.24
C ALA A 328 -20.22 -4.83 -2.27
N LEU A 329 -20.61 -4.27 -1.13
CA LEU A 329 -21.67 -3.27 -1.04
C LEU A 329 -21.05 -1.88 -1.15
N VAL A 330 -21.55 -1.09 -2.09
CA VAL A 330 -21.04 0.25 -2.39
C VAL A 330 -22.16 1.28 -2.40
N THR A 331 -21.82 2.55 -2.21
CA THR A 331 -22.80 3.65 -2.35
C THR A 331 -23.14 3.84 -3.83
N GLY A 332 -24.40 3.61 -4.20
CA GLY A 332 -24.90 3.83 -5.55
C GLY A 332 -25.14 5.31 -5.88
N GLY A 333 -25.25 5.65 -7.17
CA GLY A 333 -25.43 7.03 -7.64
C GLY A 333 -26.70 7.73 -7.14
N THR A 334 -27.69 6.98 -6.64
CA THR A 334 -28.93 7.48 -6.04
C THR A 334 -28.88 7.55 -4.50
N GLY A 335 -27.73 7.22 -3.89
CA GLY A 335 -27.57 7.08 -2.44
C GLY A 335 -28.08 5.75 -1.88
N VAL A 336 -28.67 4.89 -2.72
CA VAL A 336 -29.07 3.53 -2.35
C VAL A 336 -27.87 2.59 -2.49
N PRO A 337 -27.61 1.69 -1.52
CA PRO A 337 -26.55 0.68 -1.62
C PRO A 337 -26.70 -0.17 -2.88
N GLN A 338 -25.60 -0.36 -3.61
CA GLN A 338 -25.50 -1.25 -4.77
C GLN A 338 -24.60 -2.43 -4.46
N ILE A 339 -24.86 -3.54 -5.13
CA ILE A 339 -24.03 -4.74 -5.05
C ILE A 339 -23.19 -4.82 -6.31
N VAL A 340 -21.88 -4.92 -6.12
CA VAL A 340 -20.93 -5.04 -7.22
C VAL A 340 -20.02 -6.23 -7.01
N THR A 341 -19.59 -6.82 -8.13
CA THR A 341 -18.38 -7.64 -8.15
C THR A 341 -17.21 -6.78 -8.60
N GLN A 342 -16.10 -6.89 -7.90
CA GLN A 342 -14.90 -6.09 -8.15
C GLN A 342 -13.67 -6.97 -8.26
N SER A 343 -12.76 -6.64 -9.16
CA SER A 343 -11.40 -7.21 -9.20
C SER A 343 -10.39 -6.08 -9.35
N PHE A 344 -9.26 -6.21 -8.66
CA PHE A 344 -8.14 -5.28 -8.74
C PHE A 344 -6.88 -6.05 -9.06
N THR A 345 -6.15 -5.60 -10.08
CA THR A 345 -4.89 -6.22 -10.51
C THR A 345 -3.85 -5.12 -10.72
N PRO A 346 -2.59 -5.27 -10.27
CA PRO A 346 -1.52 -4.34 -10.64
C PRO A 346 -1.52 -4.08 -12.14
N LEU A 347 -1.51 -2.80 -12.53
CA LEU A 347 -1.52 -2.41 -13.94
C LEU A 347 -0.16 -2.69 -14.60
N ALA A 348 0.93 -2.48 -13.84
CA ALA A 348 2.27 -2.95 -14.18
C ALA A 348 2.33 -4.48 -14.10
N GLY A 349 3.10 -5.11 -14.98
CA GLY A 349 3.25 -6.58 -15.03
C GLY A 349 2.05 -7.36 -15.59
N ALA A 350 0.82 -6.84 -15.55
CA ALA A 350 -0.35 -7.54 -16.08
C ALA A 350 -0.42 -7.50 -17.61
N SER A 351 -0.48 -8.67 -18.25
CA SER A 351 -0.73 -8.80 -19.68
C SER A 351 -2.19 -8.50 -20.05
N ASN A 352 -2.44 -8.09 -21.29
CA ASN A 352 -3.81 -7.88 -21.79
C ASN A 352 -4.66 -9.16 -21.75
N GLN A 353 -4.04 -10.34 -21.81
CA GLN A 353 -4.74 -11.62 -21.68
C GLN A 353 -5.23 -11.84 -20.25
N GLN A 354 -4.38 -11.55 -19.25
CA GLN A 354 -4.78 -11.61 -17.85
C GLN A 354 -5.92 -10.62 -17.59
N LEU A 355 -5.77 -9.36 -18.00
CA LEU A 355 -6.82 -8.36 -17.83
C LEU A 355 -8.14 -8.74 -18.53
N ALA A 356 -8.09 -9.33 -19.72
CA ALA A 356 -9.29 -9.87 -20.37
C ALA A 356 -9.93 -11.02 -19.57
N ALA A 357 -9.12 -11.95 -19.06
CA ALA A 357 -9.61 -13.03 -18.22
C ALA A 357 -10.27 -12.51 -16.93
N HIS A 358 -9.65 -11.51 -16.28
CA HIS A 358 -10.23 -10.84 -15.10
C HIS A 358 -11.59 -10.19 -15.44
N CYS A 359 -11.67 -9.48 -16.56
CA CYS A 359 -12.90 -8.85 -17.01
C CYS A 359 -14.03 -9.87 -17.20
N HIS A 360 -13.74 -10.99 -17.88
CA HIS A 360 -14.71 -12.08 -18.04
C HIS A 360 -15.11 -12.72 -16.71
N GLN A 361 -14.18 -12.94 -15.78
CA GLN A 361 -14.49 -13.52 -14.46
C GLN A 361 -15.37 -12.60 -13.60
N VAL A 362 -15.13 -11.29 -13.65
CA VAL A 362 -15.98 -10.29 -12.98
C VAL A 362 -17.40 -10.33 -13.56
N ALA A 363 -17.54 -10.30 -14.89
CA ALA A 363 -18.83 -10.44 -15.56
C ALA A 363 -19.56 -11.73 -15.18
N LEU A 364 -18.86 -12.88 -15.25
CA LEU A 364 -19.43 -14.19 -14.95
C LEU A 364 -19.87 -14.29 -13.48
N ARG A 365 -19.11 -13.70 -12.55
CA ARG A 365 -19.46 -13.71 -11.13
C ARG A 365 -20.66 -12.81 -10.85
N ALA A 366 -20.76 -11.64 -11.49
CA ALA A 366 -21.91 -10.76 -11.35
C ALA A 366 -23.19 -11.43 -11.85
N ASP A 367 -23.13 -12.03 -13.04
CA ASP A 367 -24.23 -12.75 -13.67
C ASP A 367 -24.66 -14.00 -12.87
N ALA A 368 -23.71 -14.77 -12.34
CA ALA A 368 -24.02 -15.91 -11.49
C ALA A 368 -24.70 -15.49 -10.18
N LEU A 369 -24.31 -14.35 -9.61
CA LEU A 369 -24.97 -13.77 -8.44
C LEU A 369 -26.36 -13.26 -8.78
N GLU A 370 -26.52 -12.52 -9.86
CA GLU A 370 -27.81 -12.03 -10.35
C GLU A 370 -28.80 -13.20 -10.50
N PHE A 371 -28.37 -14.25 -11.21
CA PHE A 371 -29.17 -15.47 -11.41
C PHE A 371 -29.51 -16.18 -10.09
N ALA A 372 -28.56 -16.25 -9.15
CA ALA A 372 -28.82 -16.89 -7.85
C ALA A 372 -29.84 -16.11 -7.01
N ILE A 373 -29.87 -14.78 -7.14
CA ILE A 373 -30.72 -13.89 -6.36
C ILE A 373 -32.12 -13.79 -6.97
N PHE A 374 -32.19 -13.60 -8.29
CA PHE A 374 -33.43 -13.28 -9.01
C PHE A 374 -33.99 -14.44 -9.83
N GLY A 375 -33.18 -15.47 -10.09
CA GLY A 375 -33.53 -16.58 -10.97
C GLY A 375 -33.20 -16.30 -12.43
N ALA A 376 -33.81 -17.07 -13.33
CA ALA A 376 -33.82 -16.77 -14.76
C ALA A 376 -34.91 -15.74 -15.05
N ASP A 377 -34.59 -14.71 -15.84
CA ASP A 377 -35.59 -13.87 -16.51
C ASP A 377 -36.39 -14.67 -17.55
#